data_AF-A0A953UEX0-F1
#
_entry.id   AF-A0A953UEX0-F1
#
_cell.length_a   1.000
_cell.length_b   1.000
_cell.length_c   1.000
_cell.angle_alpha   90.00
_cell.angle_beta   90.00
_cell.angle_gamma   90.00
#
_symmetry.space_group_name_H-M   'P 1'
#
loop_
_entity.id
_entity.type
_entity.pdbx_description
1 polymer ?
#
loop_
_entity_poly.entity_id
_entity_poly.type
_entity_poly.pdbx_seq_one_letter_code
_entity_poly.pdbx_strand_id
1 'polypeptide(L)'
;MKAALEALHFGSTSSFNFGARPRDFGYWPRTTEEVQHWFSVSLKLVETLACGDEPVGPQARAALAEKFRGLWLRGGVPDEIANVCRVIRKIRFWPEGWLAVRQALDLDAKGLDEERRAKLVALEAELRPADLAQKVRAVVFSTRLQGVDLDDFEDHTSEDITTRMARTEALAQDLGKAVATEETLLAELLPEIVTNDGRLWSFGQGLLAGASDAEEMWNRLVATLAGTQERARKPQVLGGFLHQLRVSNPALATKLLDSAVEHETLAGLYPILQVSVNLEEQDVARLKRSVALGKAPAAMYQYLAYGRATDPIPAPDFQELVLAIAAMQSGYDVAIEILDMRLHSDKDRQEGIAPELVDAGCDLMRQFTFAKNNVQAYREDYRLGDITKSCLKGEKGAAVTMEICHKLKCAVAKYDTSTIYHDDLLVGIFGAQPTAALDGLCGGDQKELEQGISILQDVDARKHPLTVVSDEDLLNWCDKEPQTRYPAIAQVIAISQRQQDNMPPQWTSIALRFLEKAPAPDAVLHQFVSQFEPSGGWSGSLAAVLESKVALLDQLAAYPDLSAAVAQQKERLRKSIEEQHRRETAWDRQRDERFE
;
A
#
# COMPACT_ATOMS: atom_id res chain seq x y z
N MET A 1 21.61 -14.13 16.40
CA MET A 1 21.22 -15.53 16.12
C MET A 1 20.79 -15.74 14.68
N LYS A 2 19.73 -15.09 14.17
CA LYS A 2 19.28 -15.26 12.76
C LYS A 2 20.40 -15.21 11.71
N ALA A 3 21.27 -14.19 11.78
CA ALA A 3 22.40 -14.05 10.87
C ALA A 3 23.43 -15.19 10.99
N ALA A 4 23.63 -15.75 12.19
CA ALA A 4 24.56 -16.87 12.41
C ALA A 4 24.02 -18.20 11.86
N LEU A 5 22.69 -18.30 11.70
CA LEU A 5 21.99 -19.46 11.14
C LEU A 5 21.66 -19.29 9.65
N GLU A 6 22.03 -18.16 9.03
CA GLU A 6 21.80 -17.95 7.59
C GLU A 6 22.62 -18.95 6.79
N ALA A 7 21.98 -19.63 5.84
CA ALA A 7 22.62 -20.62 4.97
C ALA A 7 22.19 -20.49 3.50
N LEU A 8 21.35 -19.49 3.18
CA LEU A 8 20.88 -19.19 1.83
C LEU A 8 20.98 -17.67 1.58
N HIS A 9 21.00 -17.28 0.30
CA HIS A 9 20.94 -15.87 -0.13
C HIS A 9 22.08 -14.97 0.35
N PHE A 10 23.32 -15.45 0.31
CA PHE A 10 24.49 -14.60 0.48
C PHE A 10 24.71 -13.72 -0.75
N GLY A 11 24.33 -12.45 -0.66
CA GLY A 11 24.62 -11.43 -1.66
C GLY A 11 25.00 -10.11 -1.00
N SER A 12 26.00 -9.41 -1.55
CA SER A 12 26.33 -8.04 -1.18
C SER A 12 26.33 -7.17 -2.44
N THR A 13 25.57 -6.09 -2.43
CA THR A 13 25.59 -5.04 -3.46
C THR A 13 26.33 -3.79 -2.99
N SER A 14 26.99 -3.84 -1.81
CA SER A 14 27.62 -2.67 -1.18
C SER A 14 29.08 -2.95 -0.80
N SER A 15 29.96 -1.95 -0.99
CA SER A 15 31.31 -1.97 -0.40
C SER A 15 31.24 -1.52 1.06
N PHE A 16 31.82 -2.28 1.98
CA PHE A 16 31.75 -2.02 3.43
C PHE A 16 32.76 -0.96 3.92
N ASN A 17 33.29 -0.13 3.02
CA ASN A 17 34.32 0.87 3.30
C ASN A 17 33.76 2.24 3.71
N PHE A 18 32.78 2.28 4.62
CA PHE A 18 32.28 3.56 5.15
C PHE A 18 32.48 3.65 6.66
N GLY A 19 33.44 4.48 7.08
CA GLY A 19 33.73 4.80 8.49
C GLY A 19 35.23 4.78 8.84
N ALA A 20 35.60 5.47 9.92
CA ALA A 20 36.98 5.64 10.38
C ALA A 20 37.58 4.42 11.12
N ARG A 21 36.92 3.25 11.09
CA ARG A 21 37.42 2.00 11.66
C ARG A 21 37.39 0.91 10.60
N PRO A 22 38.50 0.17 10.38
CA PRO A 22 38.48 -1.00 9.51
C PRO A 22 37.48 -2.00 10.10
N ARG A 23 36.41 -2.29 9.37
CA ARG A 23 35.58 -3.47 9.62
C ARG A 23 36.12 -4.56 8.71
N ASP A 24 36.60 -5.65 9.28
CA ASP A 24 36.89 -6.85 8.47
C ASP A 24 35.57 -7.53 8.06
N PHE A 25 35.65 -8.49 7.14
CA PHE A 25 34.50 -9.29 6.72
C PHE A 25 34.08 -10.33 7.78
N GLY A 26 34.68 -10.29 8.98
CA GLY A 26 34.51 -11.31 10.02
C GLY A 26 35.17 -12.64 9.65
N TYR A 27 34.68 -13.71 10.30
CA TYR A 27 35.15 -15.08 10.06
C TYR A 27 34.69 -15.57 8.68
N TRP A 28 35.65 -15.97 7.84
CA TRP A 28 35.42 -16.49 6.50
C TRP A 28 35.85 -17.96 6.44
N PRO A 29 34.93 -18.92 6.66
CA PRO A 29 35.27 -20.34 6.60
C PRO A 29 35.70 -20.72 5.17
N ARG A 30 36.86 -21.36 5.05
CA ARG A 30 37.51 -21.73 3.79
C ARG A 30 37.30 -23.18 3.41
N THR A 31 36.90 -24.02 4.36
CA THR A 31 36.65 -25.45 4.13
C THR A 31 35.23 -25.85 4.56
N THR A 32 34.77 -26.98 4.03
CA THR A 32 33.47 -27.55 4.41
C THR A 32 33.42 -27.85 5.91
N GLU A 33 34.53 -28.32 6.50
CA GLU A 33 34.64 -28.61 7.93
C GLU A 33 34.53 -27.34 8.77
N GLU A 34 35.10 -26.22 8.32
CA GLU A 34 34.97 -24.92 9.00
C GLU A 34 33.54 -24.39 8.95
N VAL A 35 32.83 -24.60 7.84
CA VAL A 35 31.39 -24.27 7.71
C VAL A 35 30.54 -25.15 8.63
N GLN A 36 30.76 -26.47 8.61
CA GLN A 36 30.07 -27.40 9.50
C GLN A 36 30.32 -27.05 10.97
N HIS A 37 31.57 -26.77 11.33
CA HIS A 37 31.93 -26.35 12.69
C HIS A 37 31.19 -25.09 13.12
N TRP A 38 31.12 -24.08 12.25
CA TRP A 38 30.35 -22.85 12.51
C TRP A 38 28.88 -23.14 12.85
N PHE A 39 28.22 -23.96 12.03
CA PHE A 39 26.82 -24.31 12.26
C PHE A 39 26.64 -25.21 13.48
N SER A 40 27.50 -26.20 13.71
CA SER A 40 27.40 -27.06 14.90
C SER A 40 27.58 -26.26 16.21
N VAL A 41 28.49 -25.27 16.25
CA VAL A 41 28.64 -24.37 17.41
C VAL A 41 27.43 -23.45 17.56
N SER A 42 26.94 -22.89 16.46
CA SER A 42 25.75 -22.04 16.47
C SER A 42 24.50 -22.80 16.94
N LEU A 43 24.33 -24.06 16.51
CA LEU A 43 23.22 -24.93 16.92
C LEU A 43 23.30 -25.30 18.40
N LYS A 44 24.49 -25.52 18.97
CA LYS A 44 24.64 -25.75 20.42
C LYS A 44 24.19 -24.55 21.26
N LEU A 45 24.49 -23.33 20.79
CA LEU A 45 24.00 -22.11 21.42
C LEU A 45 22.47 -22.03 21.30
N VAL A 46 21.92 -22.34 20.13
CA VAL A 46 20.46 -22.39 19.90
C VAL A 46 19.81 -23.41 20.83
N GLU A 47 20.36 -24.62 20.95
CA GLU A 47 19.85 -25.67 21.83
C GLU A 47 19.76 -25.17 23.27
N THR A 48 20.85 -24.57 23.78
CA THR A 48 20.90 -24.01 25.15
C THR A 48 19.81 -22.96 25.36
N LEU A 49 19.65 -22.03 24.42
CA LEU A 49 18.70 -20.93 24.55
C LEU A 49 17.24 -21.38 24.31
N ALA A 50 17.01 -22.23 23.31
CA ALA A 50 15.68 -22.71 22.91
C ALA A 50 15.03 -23.61 23.96
N CYS A 51 15.83 -24.30 24.76
CA CYS A 51 15.39 -25.19 25.84
C CYS A 51 15.11 -24.46 27.16
N GLY A 52 15.61 -23.23 27.32
CA GLY A 52 15.37 -22.42 28.50
C GLY A 52 13.97 -21.81 28.55
N ASP A 53 13.53 -21.47 29.77
CA ASP A 53 12.29 -20.71 30.04
C ASP A 53 12.49 -19.20 30.01
N GLU A 54 13.72 -18.75 29.73
CA GLU A 54 14.06 -17.34 29.57
C GLU A 54 13.29 -16.71 28.39
N PRO A 55 13.01 -15.39 28.42
CA PRO A 55 12.31 -14.69 27.34
C PRO A 55 12.96 -14.82 25.95
N VAL A 56 14.26 -15.17 25.89
CA VAL A 56 15.00 -15.41 24.65
C VAL A 56 14.67 -16.76 24.01
N GLY A 57 14.16 -17.74 24.76
CA GLY A 57 13.88 -19.09 24.27
C GLY A 57 12.90 -19.14 23.08
N PRO A 58 11.72 -18.48 23.16
CA PRO A 58 10.83 -18.36 22.01
C PRO A 58 11.49 -17.71 20.77
N GLN A 59 12.35 -16.70 20.98
CA GLN A 59 13.06 -16.04 19.88
C GLN A 59 14.08 -16.97 19.22
N ALA A 60 14.76 -17.81 20.02
CA ALA A 60 15.70 -18.81 19.51
C ALA A 60 14.99 -19.89 18.70
N ARG A 61 13.85 -20.42 19.20
CA ARG A 61 13.01 -21.37 18.47
C ARG A 61 12.48 -20.78 17.16
N ALA A 62 12.01 -19.53 17.18
CA ALA A 62 11.55 -18.84 15.97
C ALA A 62 12.67 -18.64 14.95
N ALA A 63 13.87 -18.23 15.39
CA ALA A 63 15.03 -18.08 14.51
C ALA A 63 15.48 -19.40 13.88
N LEU A 64 15.45 -20.49 14.65
CA LEU A 64 15.76 -21.83 14.13
C LEU A 64 14.73 -22.28 13.09
N ALA A 65 13.43 -22.14 13.37
CA ALA A 65 12.38 -22.49 12.41
C ALA A 65 12.50 -21.71 11.09
N GLU A 66 12.73 -20.38 11.17
CA GLU A 66 12.88 -19.52 10.00
C GLU A 66 14.09 -19.87 9.13
N LYS A 67 15.19 -20.35 9.75
CA LYS A 67 16.43 -20.71 9.05
C LYS A 67 16.55 -22.20 8.75
N PHE A 68 15.61 -23.02 9.22
CA PHE A 68 15.65 -24.48 9.14
C PHE A 68 15.89 -24.97 7.70
N ARG A 69 15.10 -24.48 6.74
CA ARG A 69 15.18 -24.89 5.33
C ARG A 69 16.59 -24.68 4.76
N GLY A 70 17.17 -23.50 4.98
CA GLY A 70 18.53 -23.21 4.50
C GLY A 70 19.60 -24.06 5.17
N LEU A 71 19.50 -24.21 6.49
CA LEU A 71 20.41 -25.05 7.27
C LEU A 71 20.38 -26.51 6.80
N TRP A 72 19.19 -27.06 6.56
CA TRP A 72 19.02 -28.43 6.10
C TRP A 72 19.62 -28.66 4.71
N LEU A 73 19.45 -27.70 3.79
CA LEU A 73 19.94 -27.81 2.41
C LEU A 73 21.44 -27.58 2.27
N ARG A 74 21.99 -26.57 2.96
CA ARG A 74 23.34 -26.04 2.72
C ARG A 74 24.26 -26.11 3.94
N GLY A 75 23.72 -26.28 5.15
CA GLY A 75 24.51 -26.25 6.39
C GLY A 75 25.40 -27.48 6.59
N GLY A 76 25.09 -28.61 5.95
CA GLY A 76 25.93 -29.81 5.99
C GLY A 76 25.99 -30.52 7.35
N VAL A 77 25.05 -30.22 8.26
CA VAL A 77 24.97 -30.73 9.64
C VAL A 77 23.57 -31.29 9.98
N PRO A 78 23.00 -32.20 9.16
CA PRO A 78 21.63 -32.67 9.33
C PRO A 78 21.38 -33.39 10.67
N ASP A 79 22.39 -34.08 11.19
CA ASP A 79 22.27 -34.84 12.44
C ASP A 79 22.23 -33.91 13.66
N GLU A 80 23.03 -32.83 13.66
CA GLU A 80 22.97 -31.80 14.70
C GLU A 80 21.65 -31.04 14.68
N ILE A 81 21.16 -30.66 13.49
CA ILE A 81 19.85 -30.00 13.35
C ILE A 81 18.75 -30.91 13.93
N ALA A 82 18.72 -32.18 13.51
CA ALA A 82 17.75 -33.14 14.00
C ALA A 82 17.87 -33.36 15.52
N ASN A 83 19.08 -33.35 16.08
CA ASN A 83 19.28 -33.43 17.53
C ASN A 83 18.65 -32.23 18.25
N VAL A 84 18.92 -31.00 17.82
CA VAL A 84 18.32 -29.80 18.45
C VAL A 84 16.80 -29.85 18.41
N CYS A 85 16.22 -30.24 17.27
CA CYS A 85 14.78 -30.42 17.11
C CYS A 85 14.21 -31.45 18.13
N ARG A 86 14.87 -32.60 18.28
CA ARG A 86 14.47 -33.65 19.24
C ARG A 86 14.57 -33.18 20.70
N VAL A 87 15.63 -32.45 21.04
CA VAL A 87 15.80 -31.92 22.40
C VAL A 87 14.68 -30.93 22.73
N ILE A 88 14.34 -30.02 21.82
CA ILE A 88 13.21 -29.09 22.00
C ILE A 88 11.90 -29.86 22.17
N ARG A 89 11.63 -30.86 21.29
CA ARG A 89 10.41 -31.67 21.32
C ARG A 89 10.23 -32.44 22.64
N LYS A 90 11.31 -32.92 23.25
CA LYS A 90 11.26 -33.60 24.55
C LYS A 90 10.80 -32.68 25.69
N ILE A 91 11.02 -31.38 25.56
CA ILE A 91 10.67 -30.39 26.58
C ILE A 91 9.26 -29.85 26.34
N ARG A 92 8.91 -29.57 25.08
CA ARG A 92 7.61 -28.97 24.73
C ARG A 92 7.23 -29.25 23.28
N PHE A 93 5.93 -29.17 23.00
CA PHE A 93 5.47 -29.11 21.62
C PHE A 93 5.98 -27.84 20.93
N TRP A 94 6.49 -27.98 19.71
CA TRP A 94 7.10 -26.90 18.94
C TRP A 94 6.50 -26.85 17.53
N PRO A 95 5.35 -26.15 17.36
CA PRO A 95 4.62 -26.13 16.10
C PRO A 95 5.44 -25.53 14.96
N GLU A 96 6.19 -24.45 15.21
CA GLU A 96 6.97 -23.79 14.17
C GLU A 96 8.09 -24.68 13.63
N GLY A 97 8.68 -25.53 14.48
CA GLY A 97 9.69 -26.49 14.06
C GLY A 97 9.13 -27.59 13.18
N TRP A 98 7.99 -28.16 13.56
CA TRP A 98 7.29 -29.15 12.72
C TRP A 98 6.91 -28.57 11.36
N LEU A 99 6.34 -27.37 11.34
CA LEU A 99 5.95 -26.72 10.11
C LEU A 99 7.16 -26.36 9.21
N ALA A 100 8.29 -25.97 9.80
CA ALA A 100 9.52 -25.70 9.05
C ALA A 100 10.11 -26.96 8.40
N VAL A 101 10.01 -28.11 9.10
CA VAL A 101 10.35 -29.42 8.52
C VAL A 101 9.41 -29.77 7.37
N ARG A 102 8.09 -29.59 7.52
CA ARG A 102 7.14 -29.83 6.43
C ARG A 102 7.39 -28.93 5.23
N GLN A 103 7.71 -27.65 5.44
CA GLN A 103 8.06 -26.74 4.35
C GLN A 103 9.30 -27.22 3.57
N ALA A 104 10.33 -27.69 4.28
CA ALA A 104 11.53 -28.23 3.62
C ALA A 104 11.23 -29.52 2.84
N LEU A 105 10.32 -30.38 3.33
CA LEU A 105 9.86 -31.55 2.57
C LEU A 105 9.11 -31.14 1.31
N ASP A 106 8.13 -30.24 1.43
CA ASP A 106 7.27 -29.82 0.32
C ASP A 106 8.08 -29.17 -0.81
N LEU A 107 9.02 -28.28 -0.46
CA LEU A 107 9.75 -27.48 -1.44
C LEU A 107 11.00 -28.16 -1.99
N ASP A 108 11.69 -28.99 -1.20
CA ASP A 108 13.05 -29.42 -1.53
C ASP A 108 13.25 -30.94 -1.55
N ALA A 109 12.27 -31.76 -1.12
CA ALA A 109 12.47 -33.21 -1.03
C ALA A 109 12.90 -33.86 -2.35
N LYS A 110 12.47 -33.34 -3.51
CA LYS A 110 12.86 -33.85 -4.84
C LYS A 110 14.33 -33.61 -5.19
N GLY A 111 14.95 -32.59 -4.59
CA GLY A 111 16.35 -32.22 -4.84
C GLY A 111 17.35 -32.77 -3.82
N LEU A 112 16.86 -33.46 -2.78
CA LEU A 112 17.70 -34.07 -1.74
C LEU A 112 18.16 -35.48 -2.17
N ASP A 113 19.36 -35.86 -1.72
CA ASP A 113 19.77 -37.27 -1.77
C ASP A 113 18.90 -38.13 -0.84
N GLU A 114 18.84 -39.43 -1.12
CA GLU A 114 17.93 -40.37 -0.44
C GLU A 114 18.17 -40.43 1.07
N GLU A 115 19.42 -40.34 1.53
CA GLU A 115 19.75 -40.38 2.95
C GLU A 115 19.22 -39.12 3.67
N ARG A 116 19.50 -37.93 3.14
CA ARG A 116 19.02 -36.66 3.71
C ARG A 116 17.51 -36.55 3.67
N ARG A 117 16.88 -37.02 2.59
CA ARG A 117 15.42 -37.07 2.46
C ARG A 117 14.82 -37.99 3.52
N ALA A 118 15.35 -39.20 3.69
CA ALA A 118 14.88 -40.15 4.70
C ALA A 118 15.01 -39.58 6.12
N LYS A 119 16.13 -38.92 6.44
CA LYS A 119 16.33 -38.24 7.72
C LYS A 119 15.29 -37.12 7.96
N LEU A 120 14.96 -36.36 6.92
CA LEU A 120 13.99 -35.27 7.02
C LEU A 120 12.55 -35.81 7.22
N VAL A 121 12.18 -36.88 6.52
CA VAL A 121 10.88 -37.57 6.69
C VAL A 121 10.76 -38.14 8.10
N ALA A 122 11.81 -38.79 8.62
CA ALA A 122 11.82 -39.30 9.98
C ALA A 122 11.65 -38.16 11.01
N LEU A 123 12.33 -37.04 10.80
CA LEU A 123 12.22 -35.87 11.68
C LEU A 123 10.82 -35.26 11.66
N GLU A 124 10.15 -35.23 10.50
CA GLU A 124 8.75 -34.77 10.41
C GLU A 124 7.83 -35.62 11.27
N ALA A 125 7.92 -36.94 11.14
CA ALA A 125 7.11 -37.89 11.88
C ALA A 125 7.32 -37.76 13.40
N GLU A 126 8.57 -37.53 13.84
CA GLU A 126 8.91 -37.30 15.26
C GLU A 126 8.33 -35.98 15.82
N LEU A 127 8.29 -34.93 15.01
CA LEU A 127 7.80 -33.59 15.41
C LEU A 127 6.29 -33.41 15.20
N ARG A 128 5.60 -34.39 14.62
CA ARG A 128 4.19 -34.30 14.28
C ARG A 128 3.30 -34.00 15.50
N PRO A 129 2.24 -33.18 15.38
CA PRO A 129 1.26 -32.96 16.43
C PRO A 129 0.58 -34.28 16.83
N ALA A 130 0.62 -34.64 18.11
CA ALA A 130 0.11 -35.93 18.57
C ALA A 130 -1.37 -35.90 18.98
N ASP A 131 -1.81 -34.81 19.60
CA ASP A 131 -3.14 -34.64 20.17
C ASP A 131 -3.89 -33.45 19.54
N LEU A 132 -5.17 -33.31 19.89
CA LEU A 132 -6.04 -32.25 19.35
C LEU A 132 -5.53 -30.85 19.69
N ALA A 133 -5.03 -30.62 20.91
CA ALA A 133 -4.49 -29.33 21.34
C ALA A 133 -3.27 -28.92 20.50
N GLN A 134 -2.35 -29.86 20.26
CA GLN A 134 -1.17 -29.66 19.41
C GLN A 134 -1.57 -29.39 17.96
N LYS A 135 -2.57 -30.11 17.42
CA LYS A 135 -3.09 -29.87 16.08
C LYS A 135 -3.65 -28.45 15.94
N VAL A 136 -4.44 -27.98 16.91
CA VAL A 136 -4.94 -26.59 16.92
C VAL A 136 -3.78 -25.59 16.94
N ARG A 137 -2.82 -25.75 17.85
CA ARG A 137 -1.65 -24.85 17.95
C ARG A 137 -0.82 -24.81 16.67
N ALA A 138 -0.74 -25.93 15.95
CA ALA A 138 0.03 -26.03 14.71
C ALA A 138 -0.70 -25.48 13.48
N VAL A 139 -2.00 -25.73 13.36
CA VAL A 139 -2.78 -25.40 12.16
C VAL A 139 -3.49 -24.05 12.29
N VAL A 140 -4.10 -23.80 13.45
CA VAL A 140 -4.98 -22.64 13.68
C VAL A 140 -4.17 -21.41 14.11
N PHE A 141 -3.26 -21.53 15.07
CA PHE A 141 -2.49 -20.38 15.61
C PHE A 141 -1.21 -20.06 14.83
N SER A 142 -1.00 -20.70 13.68
CA SER A 142 0.19 -20.50 12.86
C SER A 142 -0.04 -19.45 11.78
N THR A 143 0.83 -18.43 11.74
CA THR A 143 0.82 -17.35 10.76
C THR A 143 1.86 -17.48 9.66
N ARG A 144 2.88 -18.33 9.84
CA ARG A 144 4.16 -18.21 9.11
C ARG A 144 4.24 -18.98 7.79
N LEU A 145 3.24 -19.78 7.44
CA LEU A 145 3.34 -20.69 6.31
C LEU A 145 2.01 -20.75 5.55
N GLN A 146 1.74 -19.65 4.84
CA GLN A 146 0.73 -19.64 3.78
C GLN A 146 1.27 -20.53 2.64
N GLY A 147 0.57 -21.64 2.36
CA GLY A 147 0.89 -22.54 1.24
C GLY A 147 1.90 -23.66 1.55
N VAL A 148 1.94 -24.20 2.78
CA VAL A 148 2.55 -25.51 3.06
C VAL A 148 1.41 -26.52 3.24
N ASP A 149 1.53 -27.70 2.62
CA ASP A 149 0.55 -28.77 2.78
C ASP A 149 0.57 -29.33 4.23
N LEU A 150 -0.58 -29.51 4.87
CA LEU A 150 -0.71 -29.81 6.30
C LEU A 150 -1.45 -31.12 6.63
N ASP A 151 -1.97 -31.84 5.63
CA ASP A 151 -2.39 -33.25 5.77
C ASP A 151 -1.41 -34.19 5.04
N ASP A 152 -1.37 -35.48 5.40
CA ASP A 152 -0.76 -36.54 4.56
C ASP A 152 -1.76 -36.89 3.43
N PHE A 153 -1.34 -37.48 2.29
CA PHE A 153 -1.83 -38.80 1.81
C PHE A 153 -1.52 -39.16 0.34
N GLU A 154 -1.22 -38.26 -0.59
CA GLU A 154 -0.73 -38.63 -1.93
C GLU A 154 0.24 -37.58 -2.48
N ASP A 155 1.24 -38.03 -3.24
CA ASP A 155 2.26 -37.20 -3.92
C ASP A 155 1.59 -36.29 -4.96
N HIS A 156 1.08 -35.13 -4.51
CA HIS A 156 0.41 -34.16 -5.37
C HIS A 156 1.27 -32.93 -5.56
N THR A 157 2.49 -33.15 -6.05
CA THR A 157 3.49 -32.12 -6.33
C THR A 157 3.17 -31.27 -7.59
N SER A 158 1.88 -31.10 -7.91
CA SER A 158 1.37 -30.23 -8.98
C SER A 158 0.07 -29.47 -8.64
N GLU A 159 -0.40 -29.47 -7.38
CA GLU A 159 -1.65 -28.79 -7.02
C GLU A 159 -1.51 -27.27 -6.84
N ASP A 160 -2.53 -26.53 -7.30
CA ASP A 160 -2.60 -25.08 -7.17
C ASP A 160 -2.62 -24.62 -5.71
N ILE A 161 -2.03 -23.44 -5.44
CA ILE A 161 -1.95 -22.81 -4.12
C ILE A 161 -3.35 -22.62 -3.52
N THR A 162 -4.34 -22.28 -4.35
CA THR A 162 -5.73 -22.04 -3.92
C THR A 162 -6.35 -23.28 -3.27
N THR A 163 -6.17 -24.46 -3.86
CA THR A 163 -6.67 -25.74 -3.33
C THR A 163 -6.04 -26.06 -1.97
N ARG A 164 -4.73 -25.84 -1.81
CA ARG A 164 -4.01 -26.10 -0.54
C ARG A 164 -4.46 -25.14 0.56
N MET A 165 -4.69 -23.87 0.23
CA MET A 165 -5.27 -22.91 1.16
C MET A 165 -6.67 -23.35 1.61
N ALA A 166 -7.56 -23.69 0.67
CA ALA A 166 -8.93 -24.12 0.98
C ALA A 166 -8.96 -25.36 1.89
N ARG A 167 -8.09 -26.34 1.66
CA ARG A 167 -7.97 -27.51 2.54
C ARG A 167 -7.55 -27.16 3.96
N THR A 168 -6.59 -26.25 4.10
CA THR A 168 -6.13 -25.85 5.43
C THR A 168 -7.22 -25.10 6.20
N GLU A 169 -8.03 -24.29 5.50
CA GLU A 169 -9.19 -23.64 6.10
C GLU A 169 -10.24 -24.67 6.56
N ALA A 170 -10.51 -25.69 5.74
CA ALA A 170 -11.42 -26.78 6.11
C ALA A 170 -10.92 -27.55 7.34
N LEU A 171 -9.62 -27.85 7.40
CA LEU A 171 -9.02 -28.50 8.57
C LEU A 171 -9.15 -27.63 9.84
N ALA A 172 -8.94 -26.31 9.73
CA ALA A 172 -9.16 -25.40 10.86
C ALA A 172 -10.63 -25.40 11.33
N GLN A 173 -11.58 -25.48 10.41
CA GLN A 173 -13.00 -25.61 10.72
C GLN A 173 -13.32 -26.95 11.43
N ASP A 174 -12.80 -28.07 10.93
CA ASP A 174 -13.00 -29.39 11.56
C ASP A 174 -12.40 -29.45 12.97
N LEU A 175 -11.22 -28.84 13.16
CA LEU A 175 -10.60 -28.70 14.48
C LEU A 175 -11.47 -27.86 15.43
N GLY A 176 -12.05 -26.76 14.95
CA GLY A 176 -12.98 -25.95 15.74
C GLY A 176 -14.19 -26.74 16.20
N LYS A 177 -14.76 -27.55 15.30
CA LYS A 177 -15.90 -28.42 15.61
C LYS A 177 -15.55 -29.46 16.67
N ALA A 178 -14.38 -30.10 16.57
CA ALA A 178 -13.92 -31.08 17.54
C ALA A 178 -13.64 -30.45 18.92
N VAL A 179 -13.05 -29.26 18.97
CA VAL A 179 -12.79 -28.55 20.23
C VAL A 179 -14.08 -28.12 20.92
N ALA A 180 -15.10 -27.68 20.17
CA ALA A 180 -16.38 -27.26 20.75
C ALA A 180 -17.11 -28.37 21.53
N THR A 181 -16.83 -29.65 21.23
CA THR A 181 -17.40 -30.79 21.95
C THR A 181 -16.57 -31.25 23.15
N GLU A 182 -15.36 -30.70 23.34
CA GLU A 182 -14.40 -31.10 24.37
C GLU A 182 -14.21 -29.97 25.39
N GLU A 183 -15.05 -29.93 26.42
CA GLU A 183 -15.16 -28.80 27.36
C GLU A 183 -13.85 -28.40 28.05
N THR A 184 -13.08 -29.40 28.51
CA THR A 184 -11.80 -29.17 29.19
C THR A 184 -10.75 -28.59 28.25
N LEU A 185 -10.70 -29.08 27.01
CA LEU A 185 -9.78 -28.61 25.99
C LEU A 185 -10.16 -27.20 25.49
N LEU A 186 -11.45 -26.93 25.30
CA LEU A 186 -11.92 -25.59 24.97
C LEU A 186 -11.50 -24.60 26.06
N ALA A 187 -11.72 -24.93 27.33
CA ALA A 187 -11.28 -24.09 28.45
C ALA A 187 -9.76 -23.84 28.46
N GLU A 188 -8.95 -24.85 28.12
CA GLU A 188 -7.49 -24.70 27.98
C GLU A 188 -7.12 -23.72 26.85
N LEU A 189 -7.79 -23.81 25.70
CA LEU A 189 -7.42 -23.07 24.48
C LEU A 189 -8.03 -21.66 24.40
N LEU A 190 -9.09 -21.36 25.16
CA LEU A 190 -9.79 -20.07 25.13
C LEU A 190 -8.87 -18.83 25.16
N PRO A 191 -7.87 -18.74 26.07
CA PRO A 191 -6.95 -17.60 26.08
C PRO A 191 -6.15 -17.45 24.78
N GLU A 192 -5.71 -18.56 24.18
CA GLU A 192 -4.96 -18.56 22.91
C GLU A 192 -5.86 -18.19 21.73
N ILE A 193 -7.12 -18.65 21.75
CA ILE A 193 -8.14 -18.36 20.72
C ILE A 193 -8.37 -16.85 20.55
N VAL A 194 -8.33 -16.09 21.64
CA VAL A 194 -8.62 -14.64 21.63
C VAL A 194 -7.36 -13.75 21.60
N THR A 195 -6.16 -14.33 21.53
CA THR A 195 -4.88 -13.59 21.54
C THR A 195 -3.95 -13.90 20.37
N ASN A 196 -4.02 -15.09 19.80
CA ASN A 196 -3.19 -15.48 18.66
C ASN A 196 -3.75 -14.95 17.33
N ASP A 197 -2.90 -14.98 16.31
CA ASP A 197 -3.30 -14.79 14.92
C ASP A 197 -3.32 -16.15 14.20
N GLY A 198 -3.97 -16.21 13.04
CA GLY A 198 -3.96 -17.39 12.16
C GLY A 198 -5.33 -17.66 11.56
N ARG A 199 -5.74 -18.93 11.52
CA ARG A 199 -6.99 -19.39 10.87
C ARG A 199 -8.18 -19.38 11.83
N LEU A 200 -8.24 -18.35 12.67
CA LEU A 200 -9.27 -18.20 13.69
C LEU A 200 -10.66 -18.00 13.09
N TRP A 201 -10.74 -17.44 11.88
CA TRP A 201 -12.00 -17.31 11.14
C TRP A 201 -12.67 -18.67 10.91
N SER A 202 -12.00 -19.57 10.19
CA SER A 202 -12.53 -20.90 9.89
C SER A 202 -12.71 -21.74 11.16
N PHE A 203 -11.79 -21.60 12.12
CA PHE A 203 -11.94 -22.21 13.45
C PHE A 203 -13.21 -21.74 14.17
N GLY A 204 -13.55 -20.45 14.10
CA GLY A 204 -14.78 -19.89 14.67
C GLY A 204 -16.06 -20.45 14.03
N GLN A 205 -16.05 -20.69 12.72
CA GLN A 205 -17.15 -21.40 12.02
C GLN A 205 -17.30 -22.83 12.55
N GLY A 206 -16.16 -23.50 12.78
CA GLY A 206 -16.10 -24.83 13.39
C GLY A 206 -16.67 -24.87 14.80
N LEU A 207 -16.25 -23.92 15.65
CA LEU A 207 -16.75 -23.81 17.02
C LEU A 207 -18.27 -23.72 17.07
N LEU A 208 -18.88 -22.91 16.19
CA LEU A 208 -20.33 -22.84 16.09
C LEU A 208 -20.95 -24.18 15.66
N ALA A 209 -20.35 -24.86 14.67
CA ALA A 209 -20.86 -26.12 14.15
C ALA A 209 -20.82 -27.27 15.18
N GLY A 210 -19.94 -27.21 16.17
CA GLY A 210 -19.86 -28.18 17.27
C GLY A 210 -20.57 -27.75 18.56
N ALA A 211 -20.98 -26.49 18.68
CA ALA A 211 -21.61 -25.97 19.89
C ALA A 211 -23.05 -26.51 20.06
N SER A 212 -23.37 -26.97 21.27
CA SER A 212 -24.75 -27.32 21.65
C SER A 212 -25.64 -26.09 21.85
N ASP A 213 -25.05 -25.00 22.34
CA ASP A 213 -25.70 -23.70 22.50
C ASP A 213 -24.78 -22.60 21.93
N ALA A 214 -25.25 -21.96 20.86
CA ALA A 214 -24.50 -20.92 20.16
C ALA A 214 -24.36 -19.63 20.98
N GLU A 215 -25.39 -19.27 21.77
CA GLU A 215 -25.36 -18.05 22.59
C GLU A 215 -24.42 -18.24 23.79
N GLU A 216 -24.41 -19.43 24.41
CA GLU A 216 -23.46 -19.77 25.46
C GLU A 216 -22.01 -19.75 24.96
N MET A 217 -21.73 -20.40 23.82
CA MET A 217 -20.38 -20.43 23.22
C MET A 217 -19.90 -19.00 22.88
N TRP A 218 -20.78 -18.17 22.30
CA TRP A 218 -20.49 -16.76 22.03
C TRP A 218 -20.13 -16.01 23.31
N ASN A 219 -20.95 -16.14 24.36
CA ASN A 219 -20.72 -15.45 25.63
C ASN A 219 -19.40 -15.85 26.28
N ARG A 220 -18.97 -17.12 26.17
CA ARG A 220 -17.67 -17.58 26.65
C ARG A 220 -16.50 -16.94 25.90
N LEU A 221 -16.58 -16.88 24.57
CA LEU A 221 -15.56 -16.21 23.74
C LEU A 221 -15.46 -14.72 24.10
N VAL A 222 -16.61 -14.04 24.23
CA VAL A 222 -16.69 -12.62 24.59
C VAL A 222 -16.16 -12.37 26.00
N ALA A 223 -16.51 -13.20 26.98
CA ALA A 223 -16.01 -13.08 28.35
C ALA A 223 -14.48 -13.24 28.42
N THR A 224 -13.94 -14.21 27.67
CA THR A 224 -12.49 -14.43 27.58
C THR A 224 -11.78 -13.24 26.91
N LEU A 225 -12.36 -12.71 25.83
CA LEU A 225 -11.84 -11.52 25.14
C LEU A 225 -11.86 -10.29 26.06
N ALA A 226 -12.94 -10.11 26.83
CA ALA A 226 -13.09 -9.02 27.80
C ALA A 226 -12.02 -9.09 28.91
N GLY A 227 -11.74 -10.30 29.42
CA GLY A 227 -10.68 -10.53 30.41
C GLY A 227 -9.24 -10.40 29.89
N THR A 228 -9.06 -10.29 28.57
CA THR A 228 -7.75 -10.15 27.92
C THR A 228 -7.33 -8.68 27.83
N GLN A 229 -6.01 -8.40 27.96
CA GLN A 229 -5.45 -7.05 27.77
C GLN A 229 -5.84 -6.50 26.39
N GLU A 230 -6.32 -5.26 26.35
CA GLU A 230 -6.87 -4.65 25.13
C GLU A 230 -5.96 -4.78 23.90
N ARG A 231 -4.67 -4.47 24.05
CA ARG A 231 -3.65 -4.56 22.98
C ARG A 231 -3.42 -5.98 22.43
N ALA A 232 -3.83 -7.01 23.15
CA ALA A 232 -3.65 -8.41 22.79
C ALA A 232 -4.95 -9.06 22.27
N ARG A 233 -6.09 -8.35 22.31
CA ARG A 233 -7.38 -8.87 21.86
C ARG A 233 -7.40 -9.11 20.36
N LYS A 234 -7.85 -10.30 19.94
CA LYS A 234 -8.02 -10.70 18.54
C LYS A 234 -9.45 -11.17 18.30
N PRO A 235 -10.30 -10.38 17.60
CA PRO A 235 -11.71 -10.72 17.39
C PRO A 235 -11.98 -11.67 16.22
N GLN A 236 -10.94 -12.18 15.53
CA GLN A 236 -11.05 -12.95 14.29
C GLN A 236 -11.98 -14.17 14.44
N VAL A 237 -11.91 -14.88 15.57
CA VAL A 237 -12.77 -16.03 15.87
C VAL A 237 -14.26 -15.64 15.96
N LEU A 238 -14.55 -14.47 16.52
CA LEU A 238 -15.92 -13.95 16.63
C LEU A 238 -16.49 -13.64 15.24
N GLY A 239 -15.66 -13.12 14.33
CA GLY A 239 -16.06 -12.84 12.95
C GLY A 239 -16.49 -14.11 12.21
N GLY A 240 -15.66 -15.15 12.25
CA GLY A 240 -16.01 -16.45 11.63
C GLY A 240 -17.22 -17.12 12.26
N PHE A 241 -17.35 -17.02 13.59
CA PHE A 241 -18.53 -17.50 14.32
C PHE A 241 -19.81 -16.79 13.86
N LEU A 242 -19.80 -15.45 13.80
CA LEU A 242 -20.94 -14.64 13.34
C LEU A 242 -21.28 -14.90 11.88
N HIS A 243 -20.27 -15.06 11.03
CA HIS A 243 -20.46 -15.38 9.62
C HIS A 243 -21.28 -16.66 9.45
N GLN A 244 -20.87 -17.75 10.10
CA GLN A 244 -21.58 -19.02 10.04
C GLN A 244 -22.94 -18.94 10.75
N LEU A 245 -23.03 -18.17 11.84
CA LEU A 245 -24.29 -17.99 12.57
C LEU A 245 -25.33 -17.23 11.75
N ARG A 246 -24.92 -16.26 10.93
CA ARG A 246 -25.85 -15.55 10.04
C ARG A 246 -26.49 -16.50 9.04
N VAL A 247 -25.78 -17.53 8.59
CA VAL A 247 -26.31 -18.56 7.68
C VAL A 247 -27.26 -19.51 8.40
N SER A 248 -26.92 -19.99 9.60
CA SER A 248 -27.69 -21.02 10.31
C SER A 248 -28.83 -20.47 11.18
N ASN A 249 -28.66 -19.29 11.78
CA ASN A 249 -29.64 -18.62 12.65
C ASN A 249 -29.51 -17.08 12.55
N PRO A 250 -30.09 -16.47 11.49
CA PRO A 250 -30.02 -15.03 11.25
C PRO A 250 -30.58 -14.18 12.41
N ALA A 251 -31.61 -14.67 13.10
CA ALA A 251 -32.25 -13.96 14.20
C ALA A 251 -31.31 -13.83 15.41
N LEU A 252 -30.62 -14.91 15.77
CA LEU A 252 -29.62 -14.86 16.85
C LEU A 252 -28.41 -14.00 16.43
N ALA A 253 -27.91 -14.13 15.21
CA ALA A 253 -26.82 -13.27 14.72
C ALA A 253 -27.17 -11.77 14.84
N THR A 254 -28.40 -11.39 14.46
CA THR A 254 -28.92 -10.03 14.58
C THR A 254 -28.93 -9.56 16.05
N LYS A 255 -29.50 -10.38 16.94
CA LYS A 255 -29.53 -10.11 18.39
C LYS A 255 -28.13 -9.89 18.98
N LEU A 256 -27.17 -10.73 18.60
CA LEU A 256 -25.78 -10.64 19.09
C LEU A 256 -25.08 -9.38 18.56
N LEU A 257 -25.26 -9.04 17.28
CA LEU A 257 -24.70 -7.82 16.70
C LEU A 257 -25.34 -6.55 17.29
N ASP A 258 -26.66 -6.53 17.49
CA ASP A 258 -27.35 -5.42 18.17
C ASP A 258 -26.81 -5.18 19.58
N SER A 259 -26.57 -6.27 20.32
CA SER A 259 -25.99 -6.21 21.66
C SER A 259 -24.51 -5.75 21.65
N ALA A 260 -23.75 -6.14 20.62
CA ALA A 260 -22.34 -5.80 20.49
C ALA A 260 -22.10 -4.29 20.37
N VAL A 261 -23.03 -3.54 19.77
CA VAL A 261 -22.94 -2.07 19.60
C VAL A 261 -22.84 -1.33 20.94
N GLU A 262 -23.43 -1.87 22.00
CA GLU A 262 -23.44 -1.23 23.32
C GLU A 262 -22.54 -1.91 24.34
N HIS A 263 -22.14 -3.16 24.09
CA HIS A 263 -21.31 -3.97 24.98
C HIS A 263 -19.93 -3.34 25.24
N GLU A 264 -19.50 -3.27 26.49
CA GLU A 264 -18.27 -2.56 26.91
C GLU A 264 -17.01 -2.99 26.15
N THR A 265 -16.88 -4.27 25.85
CA THR A 265 -15.72 -4.80 25.10
C THR A 265 -15.92 -4.80 23.59
N LEU A 266 -17.16 -5.05 23.12
CA LEU A 266 -17.39 -5.29 21.69
C LEU A 266 -17.72 -4.02 20.93
N ALA A 267 -18.24 -2.99 21.59
CA ALA A 267 -18.63 -1.74 20.94
C ALA A 267 -17.45 -1.09 20.21
N GLY A 268 -16.24 -1.17 20.79
CA GLY A 268 -15.01 -0.71 20.16
C GLY A 268 -14.57 -1.54 18.94
N LEU A 269 -14.96 -2.83 18.88
CA LEU A 269 -14.62 -3.79 17.84
C LEU A 269 -15.76 -4.02 16.83
N TYR A 270 -16.93 -3.42 17.07
CA TYR A 270 -18.16 -3.72 16.35
C TYR A 270 -18.04 -3.56 14.83
N PRO A 271 -17.37 -2.53 14.27
CA PRO A 271 -17.22 -2.44 12.81
C PRO A 271 -16.59 -3.69 12.17
N ILE A 272 -15.62 -4.31 12.83
CA ILE A 272 -15.00 -5.57 12.38
C ILE A 272 -16.02 -6.72 12.40
N LEU A 273 -16.82 -6.80 13.47
CA LEU A 273 -17.86 -7.83 13.61
C LEU A 273 -18.94 -7.66 12.54
N GLN A 274 -19.32 -6.42 12.23
CA GLN A 274 -20.36 -6.13 11.26
C GLN A 274 -19.95 -6.49 9.83
N VAL A 275 -18.70 -6.22 9.43
CA VAL A 275 -18.22 -6.60 8.08
C VAL A 275 -17.94 -8.10 7.95
N SER A 276 -18.00 -8.85 9.06
CA SER A 276 -17.85 -10.30 9.03
C SER A 276 -19.10 -11.01 8.46
N VAL A 277 -20.22 -10.30 8.39
CA VAL A 277 -21.47 -10.76 7.78
C VAL A 277 -21.81 -9.87 6.59
N ASN A 278 -22.53 -10.42 5.62
CA ASN A 278 -23.05 -9.62 4.51
C ASN A 278 -24.02 -8.57 5.05
N LEU A 279 -23.84 -7.32 4.63
CA LEU A 279 -24.68 -6.21 5.06
C LEU A 279 -26.07 -6.27 4.40
N GLU A 280 -27.10 -6.24 5.24
CA GLU A 280 -28.49 -6.00 4.86
C GLU A 280 -28.96 -4.62 5.38
N GLU A 281 -30.18 -4.20 5.01
CA GLU A 281 -30.73 -2.88 5.35
C GLU A 281 -30.68 -2.57 6.87
N GLN A 282 -31.07 -3.54 7.70
CA GLN A 282 -31.02 -3.42 9.17
C GLN A 282 -29.58 -3.21 9.72
N ASP A 283 -28.58 -3.75 9.02
CA ASP A 283 -27.18 -3.69 9.44
C ASP A 283 -26.60 -2.28 9.18
N VAL A 284 -27.12 -1.58 8.17
CA VAL A 284 -26.76 -0.17 7.90
C VAL A 284 -27.26 0.74 9.00
N ALA A 285 -28.50 0.55 9.46
CA ALA A 285 -29.03 1.30 10.61
C ALA A 285 -28.20 1.05 11.88
N ARG A 286 -27.73 -0.20 12.08
CA ARG A 286 -26.85 -0.56 13.19
C ARG A 286 -25.47 0.10 13.09
N LEU A 287 -24.87 0.18 11.90
CA LEU A 287 -23.62 0.92 11.66
C LEU A 287 -23.77 2.40 12.00
N LYS A 288 -24.84 3.06 11.50
CA LYS A 288 -25.12 4.47 11.81
C LYS A 288 -25.26 4.70 13.32
N ARG A 289 -25.97 3.81 14.02
CA ARG A 289 -26.08 3.85 15.49
C ARG A 289 -24.71 3.71 16.18
N SER A 290 -23.86 2.80 15.70
CA SER A 290 -22.52 2.62 16.25
C SER A 290 -21.66 3.87 16.10
N VAL A 291 -21.70 4.54 14.93
CA VAL A 291 -21.01 5.81 14.69
C VAL A 291 -21.54 6.89 15.65
N ALA A 292 -22.86 7.02 15.77
CA ALA A 292 -23.50 8.00 16.64
C ALA A 292 -23.17 7.81 18.12
N LEU A 293 -22.96 6.57 18.58
CA LEU A 293 -22.54 6.27 19.95
C LEU A 293 -21.07 6.61 20.22
N GLY A 294 -20.22 6.69 19.19
CA GLY A 294 -18.82 7.09 19.32
C GLY A 294 -17.94 6.15 20.16
N LYS A 295 -18.39 4.91 20.41
CA LYS A 295 -17.64 3.92 21.22
C LYS A 295 -16.50 3.26 20.43
N ALA A 296 -16.66 3.11 19.12
CA ALA A 296 -15.60 2.64 18.24
C ALA A 296 -14.75 3.82 17.77
N PRO A 297 -13.41 3.72 17.79
CA PRO A 297 -12.56 4.74 17.19
C PRO A 297 -12.74 4.73 15.66
N ALA A 298 -12.58 5.88 15.02
CA ALA A 298 -12.79 6.03 13.58
C ALA A 298 -12.00 5.01 12.74
N ALA A 299 -10.77 4.69 13.14
CA ALA A 299 -9.92 3.69 12.48
C ALA A 299 -10.57 2.30 12.33
N MET A 300 -11.51 1.93 13.21
CA MET A 300 -12.22 0.65 13.10
C MET A 300 -13.22 0.62 11.94
N TYR A 301 -13.72 1.77 11.48
CA TYR A 301 -14.59 1.81 10.31
C TYR A 301 -13.82 1.63 9.00
N GLN A 302 -12.49 1.70 9.01
CA GLN A 302 -11.65 1.44 7.81
C GLN A 302 -11.89 0.04 7.24
N TYR A 303 -12.31 -0.92 8.06
CA TYR A 303 -12.70 -2.26 7.59
C TYR A 303 -13.88 -2.26 6.60
N LEU A 304 -14.69 -1.19 6.55
CA LEU A 304 -15.73 -1.02 5.54
C LEU A 304 -15.17 -0.75 4.14
N ALA A 305 -13.96 -0.22 4.02
CA ALA A 305 -13.37 0.13 2.73
C ALA A 305 -12.98 -1.10 1.89
N TYR A 306 -12.82 -2.26 2.51
CA TYR A 306 -12.28 -3.45 1.85
C TYR A 306 -13.32 -4.56 1.71
N GLY A 307 -13.03 -5.55 0.85
CA GLY A 307 -13.88 -6.72 0.67
C GLY A 307 -15.24 -6.43 0.06
N ARG A 308 -15.41 -5.26 -0.57
CA ARG A 308 -16.68 -4.80 -1.17
C ARG A 308 -17.83 -4.72 -0.16
N ALA A 309 -17.50 -4.55 1.13
CA ALA A 309 -18.46 -4.55 2.22
C ALA A 309 -19.54 -3.48 2.04
N THR A 310 -19.20 -2.33 1.46
CA THR A 310 -20.14 -1.23 1.26
C THR A 310 -21.04 -1.38 0.05
N ASP A 311 -20.77 -2.28 -0.90
CA ASP A 311 -21.55 -2.43 -2.15
C ASP A 311 -23.07 -2.55 -1.93
N PRO A 312 -23.57 -3.30 -0.93
CA PRO A 312 -25.00 -3.45 -0.68
C PRO A 312 -25.66 -2.20 -0.07
N ILE A 313 -24.89 -1.22 0.40
CA ILE A 313 -25.42 -0.03 1.08
C ILE A 313 -26.04 0.90 0.03
N PRO A 314 -27.32 1.31 0.19
CA PRO A 314 -27.95 2.30 -0.68
C PRO A 314 -27.22 3.65 -0.66
N ALA A 315 -27.20 4.35 -1.79
CA ALA A 315 -26.44 5.59 -1.95
C ALA A 315 -26.76 6.69 -0.89
N PRO A 316 -28.04 6.96 -0.53
CA PRO A 316 -28.36 7.92 0.52
C PRO A 316 -27.83 7.50 1.90
N ASP A 317 -27.94 6.21 2.23
CA ASP A 317 -27.44 5.71 3.51
C ASP A 317 -25.92 5.72 3.59
N PHE A 318 -25.26 5.42 2.47
CA PHE A 318 -23.81 5.48 2.35
C PHE A 318 -23.31 6.92 2.54
N GLN A 319 -23.96 7.91 1.91
CA GLN A 319 -23.63 9.32 2.09
C GLN A 319 -23.74 9.74 3.56
N GLU A 320 -24.85 9.41 4.23
CA GLU A 320 -25.03 9.75 5.65
C GLU A 320 -23.94 9.07 6.52
N LEU A 321 -23.68 7.79 6.28
CA LEU A 321 -22.70 7.02 7.04
C LEU A 321 -21.28 7.57 6.88
N VAL A 322 -20.83 7.81 5.64
CA VAL A 322 -19.46 8.24 5.37
C VAL A 322 -19.19 9.65 5.89
N LEU A 323 -20.19 10.55 5.81
CA LEU A 323 -20.09 11.89 6.39
C LEU A 323 -20.11 11.87 7.92
N ALA A 324 -20.89 10.97 8.54
CA ALA A 324 -20.87 10.77 9.98
C ALA A 324 -19.52 10.24 10.47
N ILE A 325 -18.88 9.32 9.72
CA ILE A 325 -17.53 8.83 10.01
C ILE A 325 -16.51 9.98 9.87
N ALA A 326 -16.60 10.80 8.83
CA ALA A 326 -15.70 11.93 8.62
C ALA A 326 -15.74 12.95 9.77
N ALA A 327 -16.92 13.14 10.38
CA ALA A 327 -17.11 14.03 11.53
C ALA A 327 -16.52 13.49 12.84
N MET A 328 -16.10 12.22 12.89
CA MET A 328 -15.44 11.64 14.06
C MET A 328 -14.01 12.19 14.22
N GLN A 329 -13.48 12.13 15.44
CA GLN A 329 -12.07 12.42 15.69
C GLN A 329 -11.18 11.49 14.85
N SER A 330 -10.34 12.09 13.99
CA SER A 330 -9.46 11.36 13.06
C SER A 330 -10.20 10.46 12.07
N GLY A 331 -11.45 10.80 11.72
CA GLY A 331 -12.27 10.01 10.79
C GLY A 331 -12.24 10.44 9.33
N TYR A 332 -11.67 11.60 9.01
CA TYR A 332 -11.59 12.11 7.64
C TYR A 332 -10.91 11.13 6.67
N ASP A 333 -9.69 10.68 6.99
CA ASP A 333 -8.92 9.78 6.13
C ASP A 333 -9.64 8.44 5.91
N VAL A 334 -10.31 7.95 6.95
CA VAL A 334 -11.10 6.72 6.91
C VAL A 334 -12.30 6.89 5.97
N ALA A 335 -13.00 8.02 6.06
CA ALA A 335 -14.12 8.32 5.18
C ALA A 335 -13.70 8.48 3.71
N ILE A 336 -12.57 9.14 3.45
CA ILE A 336 -11.98 9.26 2.10
C ILE A 336 -11.65 7.88 1.53
N GLU A 337 -11.03 7.02 2.32
CA GLU A 337 -10.70 5.65 1.90
C GLU A 337 -11.95 4.80 1.61
N ILE A 338 -12.98 4.89 2.44
CA ILE A 338 -14.25 4.18 2.23
C ILE A 338 -14.93 4.67 0.94
N LEU A 339 -14.98 5.98 0.70
CA LEU A 339 -15.56 6.55 -0.52
C LEU A 339 -14.78 6.12 -1.78
N ASP A 340 -13.45 6.24 -1.76
CA ASP A 340 -12.60 5.86 -2.89
C ASP A 340 -12.81 4.40 -3.29
N MET A 341 -12.80 3.49 -2.31
CA MET A 341 -13.02 2.07 -2.55
C MET A 341 -14.44 1.75 -3.05
N ARG A 342 -15.46 2.46 -2.57
CA ARG A 342 -16.83 2.33 -3.10
C ARG A 342 -16.90 2.78 -4.56
N LEU A 343 -16.29 3.92 -4.90
CA LEU A 343 -16.23 4.43 -6.27
C LEU A 343 -15.47 3.48 -7.21
N HIS A 344 -14.39 2.87 -6.73
CA HIS A 344 -13.65 1.85 -7.47
C HIS A 344 -14.53 0.62 -7.76
N SER A 345 -15.25 0.11 -6.75
CA SER A 345 -16.17 -1.03 -6.90
C SER A 345 -17.31 -0.76 -7.89
N ASP A 346 -17.89 0.46 -7.87
CA ASP A 346 -18.94 0.85 -8.82
C ASP A 346 -18.39 0.93 -10.26
N LYS A 347 -17.17 1.45 -10.46
CA LYS A 347 -16.49 1.46 -11.76
C LYS A 347 -16.20 0.06 -12.29
N ASP A 348 -15.70 -0.84 -11.44
CA ASP A 348 -15.42 -2.23 -11.80
C ASP A 348 -16.70 -2.99 -12.22
N ARG A 349 -17.83 -2.66 -11.60
CA ARG A 349 -19.16 -3.17 -11.98
C ARG A 349 -19.78 -2.48 -13.20
N GLN A 350 -19.12 -1.47 -13.75
CA GLN A 350 -19.64 -0.61 -14.82
C GLN A 350 -20.96 0.08 -14.44
N GLU A 351 -21.17 0.31 -13.15
CA GLU A 351 -22.30 1.06 -12.61
C GLU A 351 -22.02 2.57 -12.70
N GLY A 352 -23.07 3.36 -12.96
CA GLY A 352 -22.96 4.81 -12.88
C GLY A 352 -22.79 5.27 -11.43
N ILE A 353 -22.07 6.37 -11.22
CA ILE A 353 -21.90 6.94 -9.87
C ILE A 353 -23.20 7.66 -9.47
N ALA A 354 -23.82 7.22 -8.38
CA ALA A 354 -25.06 7.83 -7.89
C ALA A 354 -24.84 9.29 -7.41
N PRO A 355 -25.83 10.18 -7.55
CA PRO A 355 -25.72 11.59 -7.14
C PRO A 355 -25.31 11.78 -5.67
N GLU A 356 -25.77 10.92 -4.77
CA GLU A 356 -25.46 10.99 -3.34
C GLU A 356 -23.96 10.70 -3.07
N LEU A 357 -23.32 9.86 -3.87
CA LEU A 357 -21.87 9.59 -3.79
C LEU A 357 -21.07 10.78 -4.36
N VAL A 358 -21.58 11.40 -5.43
CA VAL A 358 -21.02 12.65 -5.98
C VAL A 358 -21.09 13.77 -4.92
N ASP A 359 -22.23 13.89 -4.24
CA ASP A 359 -22.44 14.87 -3.19
C ASP A 359 -21.55 14.61 -1.96
N ALA A 360 -21.46 13.37 -1.50
CA ALA A 360 -20.55 12.96 -0.43
C ALA A 360 -19.10 13.31 -0.77
N GLY A 361 -18.67 13.00 -2.00
CA GLY A 361 -17.33 13.37 -2.49
C GLY A 361 -17.11 14.88 -2.47
N CYS A 362 -18.05 15.68 -2.96
CA CYS A 362 -17.95 17.14 -2.88
C CYS A 362 -17.81 17.64 -1.43
N ASP A 363 -18.60 17.09 -0.50
CA ASP A 363 -18.61 17.55 0.89
C ASP A 363 -17.37 17.10 1.68
N LEU A 364 -16.81 15.92 1.37
CA LEU A 364 -15.52 15.47 1.91
C LEU A 364 -14.34 16.25 1.31
N MET A 365 -14.34 16.49 0.00
CA MET A 365 -13.31 17.29 -0.66
C MET A 365 -13.31 18.73 -0.14
N ARG A 366 -14.48 19.30 0.18
CA ARG A 366 -14.58 20.61 0.84
C ARG A 366 -13.95 20.64 2.23
N GLN A 367 -14.00 19.54 2.98
CA GLN A 367 -13.41 19.46 4.33
C GLN A 367 -11.88 19.30 4.31
N PHE A 368 -11.29 18.94 3.17
CA PHE A 368 -9.86 18.71 3.03
C PHE A 368 -9.03 19.92 3.50
N THR A 369 -7.92 19.63 4.19
CA THR A 369 -6.94 20.62 4.63
C THR A 369 -5.53 20.14 4.36
N PHE A 370 -4.70 21.00 3.78
CA PHE A 370 -3.28 20.76 3.62
C PHE A 370 -2.54 20.95 4.94
N ALA A 371 -1.82 19.93 5.40
CA ALA A 371 -1.12 19.94 6.70
C ALA A 371 0.36 19.52 6.58
N LYS A 372 1.18 20.08 7.48
CA LYS A 372 2.62 19.84 7.54
C LYS A 372 2.93 18.45 8.07
N ASN A 373 3.92 17.78 7.46
CA ASN A 373 4.40 16.43 7.83
C ASN A 373 3.37 15.31 7.66
N ASN A 374 2.56 15.35 6.60
CA ASN A 374 1.70 14.24 6.26
C ASN A 374 2.53 13.05 5.70
N VAL A 375 2.79 12.06 6.56
CA VAL A 375 3.57 10.86 6.22
C VAL A 375 2.85 9.98 5.19
N GLN A 376 1.52 10.12 5.08
CA GLN A 376 0.66 9.41 4.12
C GLN A 376 0.39 10.21 2.83
N ALA A 377 0.99 11.38 2.63
CA ALA A 377 0.65 12.32 1.56
C ALA A 377 0.53 11.67 0.16
N TYR A 378 1.43 10.74 -0.19
CA TYR A 378 1.40 10.07 -1.49
C TYR A 378 0.17 9.18 -1.72
N ARG A 379 -0.27 8.44 -0.69
CA ARG A 379 -1.47 7.59 -0.83
C ARG A 379 -2.74 8.43 -0.83
N GLU A 380 -2.73 9.52 -0.08
CA GLU A 380 -3.84 10.46 -0.03
C GLU A 380 -3.99 11.20 -1.36
N ASP A 381 -2.91 11.70 -1.97
CA ASP A 381 -2.93 12.40 -3.26
C ASP A 381 -3.61 11.58 -4.37
N TYR A 382 -3.21 10.32 -4.51
CA TYR A 382 -3.80 9.40 -5.47
C TYR A 382 -5.33 9.27 -5.28
N ARG A 383 -5.76 9.02 -4.03
CA ARG A 383 -7.20 8.89 -3.69
C ARG A 383 -7.97 10.18 -3.95
N LEU A 384 -7.42 11.32 -3.55
CA LEU A 384 -8.05 12.62 -3.77
C LEU A 384 -8.18 12.94 -5.27
N GLY A 385 -7.18 12.59 -6.07
CA GLY A 385 -7.23 12.70 -7.53
C GLY A 385 -8.36 11.87 -8.13
N ASP A 386 -8.52 10.62 -7.69
CA ASP A 386 -9.58 9.72 -8.19
C ASP A 386 -10.99 10.08 -7.72
N ILE A 387 -11.14 10.52 -6.47
CA ILE A 387 -12.41 11.10 -5.97
C ILE A 387 -12.76 12.35 -6.78
N THR A 388 -11.78 13.21 -7.06
CA THR A 388 -12.02 14.45 -7.81
C THR A 388 -12.60 14.17 -9.20
N LYS A 389 -11.98 13.29 -9.98
CA LYS A 389 -12.48 12.88 -11.31
C LYS A 389 -13.90 12.32 -11.25
N SER A 390 -14.23 11.66 -10.14
CA SER A 390 -15.49 10.94 -9.96
C SER A 390 -16.63 11.86 -9.52
N CYS A 391 -16.34 12.79 -8.60
CA CYS A 391 -17.33 13.53 -7.81
C CYS A 391 -17.37 15.05 -8.05
N LEU A 392 -16.29 15.71 -8.49
CA LEU A 392 -16.34 17.17 -8.68
C LEU A 392 -16.97 17.52 -10.04
N LYS A 393 -18.30 17.39 -10.14
CA LYS A 393 -19.08 17.64 -11.35
C LYS A 393 -20.11 18.75 -11.15
N GLY A 394 -20.49 19.42 -12.24
CA GLY A 394 -21.48 20.50 -12.23
C GLY A 394 -21.05 21.70 -11.37
N GLU A 395 -22.02 22.54 -11.00
CA GLU A 395 -21.79 23.80 -10.28
C GLU A 395 -21.23 23.58 -8.86
N LYS A 396 -21.74 22.57 -8.13
CA LYS A 396 -21.23 22.22 -6.79
C LYS A 396 -19.75 21.81 -6.86
N GLY A 397 -19.40 20.96 -7.83
CA GLY A 397 -18.02 20.54 -8.07
C GLY A 397 -17.11 21.72 -8.41
N ALA A 398 -17.56 22.63 -9.28
CA ALA A 398 -16.81 23.83 -9.63
C ALA A 398 -16.51 24.72 -8.42
N ALA A 399 -17.50 24.93 -7.54
CA ALA A 399 -17.32 25.70 -6.31
C ALA A 399 -16.28 25.04 -5.37
N VAL A 400 -16.38 23.72 -5.15
CA VAL A 400 -15.42 22.97 -4.33
C VAL A 400 -14.02 23.01 -4.93
N THR A 401 -13.90 22.88 -6.25
CA THR A 401 -12.62 23.01 -6.96
C THR A 401 -11.95 24.36 -6.67
N MET A 402 -12.69 25.47 -6.80
CA MET A 402 -12.15 26.80 -6.50
C MET A 402 -11.66 26.92 -5.05
N GLU A 403 -12.44 26.40 -4.10
CA GLU A 403 -12.07 26.39 -2.67
C GLU A 403 -10.77 25.61 -2.43
N ILE A 404 -10.62 24.42 -3.03
CA ILE A 404 -9.42 23.58 -2.86
C ILE A 404 -8.19 24.23 -3.50
N CYS A 405 -8.32 24.78 -4.71
CA CYS A 405 -7.24 25.50 -5.36
C CYS A 405 -6.77 26.70 -4.52
N HIS A 406 -7.71 27.45 -3.94
CA HIS A 406 -7.37 28.56 -3.05
C HIS A 406 -6.67 28.07 -1.76
N LYS A 407 -7.17 27.00 -1.14
CA LYS A 407 -6.52 26.38 0.03
C LYS A 407 -5.10 25.92 -0.29
N LEU A 408 -4.87 25.33 -1.46
CA LEU A 408 -3.54 24.89 -1.90
C LEU A 408 -2.59 26.08 -2.03
N LYS A 409 -3.01 27.17 -2.70
CA LYS A 409 -2.21 28.41 -2.79
C LYS A 409 -1.80 28.92 -1.40
N CYS A 410 -2.75 29.03 -0.49
CA CYS A 410 -2.49 29.49 0.86
C CYS A 410 -1.52 28.57 1.61
N ALA A 411 -1.69 27.25 1.50
CA ALA A 411 -0.86 26.27 2.20
C ALA A 411 0.58 26.24 1.68
N VAL A 412 0.77 26.34 0.36
CA VAL A 412 2.10 26.45 -0.26
C VAL A 412 2.78 27.75 0.18
N ALA A 413 2.06 28.88 0.13
CA ALA A 413 2.60 30.18 0.56
C ALA A 413 3.02 30.21 2.05
N LYS A 414 2.37 29.41 2.90
CA LYS A 414 2.69 29.26 4.33
C LYS A 414 3.75 28.19 4.62
N TYR A 415 4.19 27.43 3.61
CA TYR A 415 5.04 26.25 3.79
C TYR A 415 4.39 25.16 4.68
N ASP A 416 3.07 25.09 4.66
CA ASP A 416 2.29 24.05 5.32
C ASP A 416 2.27 22.76 4.48
N THR A 417 2.49 22.88 3.16
CA THR A 417 2.68 21.74 2.25
C THR A 417 3.69 22.07 1.14
N SER A 418 4.27 21.04 0.54
CA SER A 418 4.97 21.13 -0.74
C SER A 418 4.04 20.76 -1.89
N THR A 419 4.24 21.39 -3.05
CA THR A 419 3.52 21.17 -4.31
C THR A 419 3.76 19.77 -4.88
N ILE A 420 4.94 19.20 -4.66
CA ILE A 420 5.37 17.89 -5.17
C ILE A 420 4.55 16.69 -4.66
N TYR A 421 3.69 16.92 -3.66
CA TYR A 421 2.83 15.90 -3.03
C TYR A 421 1.39 15.92 -3.55
N HIS A 422 1.04 16.81 -4.48
CA HIS A 422 -0.34 17.05 -4.92
C HIS A 422 -0.53 16.92 -6.44
N ASP A 423 0.22 16.00 -7.06
CA ASP A 423 0.24 15.89 -8.52
C ASP A 423 -0.99 15.15 -9.06
N ASP A 424 -1.44 14.08 -8.40
CA ASP A 424 -2.67 13.35 -8.75
C ASP A 424 -3.91 14.18 -8.47
N LEU A 425 -3.93 14.93 -7.36
CA LEU A 425 -5.00 15.86 -7.01
C LEU A 425 -5.16 16.94 -8.10
N LEU A 426 -4.07 17.59 -8.51
CA LEU A 426 -4.13 18.62 -9.54
C LEU A 426 -4.57 18.05 -10.89
N VAL A 427 -4.02 16.91 -11.33
CA VAL A 427 -4.48 16.24 -12.54
C VAL A 427 -5.98 15.90 -12.46
N GLY A 428 -6.45 15.42 -11.31
CA GLY A 428 -7.87 15.17 -11.07
C GLY A 428 -8.73 16.42 -11.19
N ILE A 429 -8.32 17.51 -10.52
CA ILE A 429 -9.03 18.79 -10.52
C ILE A 429 -9.13 19.39 -11.93
N PHE A 430 -8.02 19.45 -12.66
CA PHE A 430 -8.00 19.97 -14.03
C PHE A 430 -8.81 19.10 -15.00
N GLY A 431 -8.80 17.78 -14.82
CA GLY A 431 -9.59 16.87 -15.63
C GLY A 431 -11.10 16.96 -15.36
N ALA A 432 -11.49 17.25 -14.12
CA ALA A 432 -12.90 17.32 -13.71
C ALA A 432 -13.55 18.69 -13.97
N GLN A 433 -12.83 19.77 -13.66
CA GLN A 433 -13.36 21.15 -13.68
C GLN A 433 -12.31 22.14 -14.21
N PRO A 434 -11.92 22.09 -15.50
CA PRO A 434 -10.79 22.86 -16.00
C PRO A 434 -10.92 24.37 -15.79
N THR A 435 -12.07 24.95 -16.11
CA THR A 435 -12.29 26.40 -15.97
C THR A 435 -12.23 26.84 -14.50
N ALA A 436 -12.91 26.10 -13.61
CA ALA A 436 -12.90 26.42 -12.17
C ALA A 436 -11.51 26.21 -11.54
N ALA A 437 -10.74 25.23 -12.03
CA ALA A 437 -9.36 25.00 -11.61
C ALA A 437 -8.46 26.16 -12.03
N LEU A 438 -8.56 26.61 -13.28
CA LEU A 438 -7.83 27.77 -13.78
C LEU A 438 -8.21 29.05 -13.03
N ASP A 439 -9.50 29.30 -12.82
CA ASP A 439 -9.97 30.47 -12.06
C ASP A 439 -9.54 30.41 -10.58
N GLY A 440 -9.62 29.24 -9.94
CA GLY A 440 -9.25 29.05 -8.54
C GLY A 440 -7.74 29.13 -8.30
N LEU A 441 -6.93 28.52 -9.18
CA LEU A 441 -5.48 28.46 -9.03
C LEU A 441 -4.80 29.68 -9.66
N CYS A 442 -5.15 30.03 -10.89
CA CYS A 442 -4.47 31.05 -11.70
C CYS A 442 -5.29 32.33 -11.90
N GLY A 443 -6.52 32.42 -11.36
CA GLY A 443 -7.27 33.68 -11.33
C GLY A 443 -6.82 34.60 -10.18
N GLY A 444 -7.32 35.83 -10.22
CA GLY A 444 -7.00 36.88 -9.23
C GLY A 444 -6.15 37.99 -9.82
N ASP A 445 -5.42 38.71 -8.96
CA ASP A 445 -4.46 39.72 -9.41
C ASP A 445 -3.18 39.09 -10.00
N GLN A 446 -2.28 39.92 -10.52
CA GLN A 446 -1.02 39.46 -11.14
C GLN A 446 -0.18 38.58 -10.20
N LYS A 447 -0.18 38.88 -8.90
CA LYS A 447 0.59 38.12 -7.92
C LYS A 447 -0.05 36.76 -7.65
N GLU A 448 -1.38 36.70 -7.57
CA GLU A 448 -2.10 35.44 -7.42
C GLU A 448 -1.96 34.54 -8.65
N LEU A 449 -1.98 35.12 -9.85
CA LEU A 449 -1.70 34.43 -11.11
C LEU A 449 -0.27 33.84 -11.09
N GLU A 450 0.74 34.64 -10.79
CA GLU A 450 2.14 34.18 -10.69
C GLU A 450 2.33 33.05 -9.67
N GLN A 451 1.64 33.11 -8.53
CA GLN A 451 1.64 32.03 -7.54
C GLN A 451 1.04 30.74 -8.10
N GLY A 452 -0.09 30.82 -8.80
CA GLY A 452 -0.71 29.66 -9.45
C GLY A 452 0.20 29.03 -10.50
N ILE A 453 0.86 29.84 -11.33
CA ILE A 453 1.83 29.37 -12.32
C ILE A 453 3.03 28.69 -11.66
N SER A 454 3.58 29.26 -10.57
CA SER A 454 4.68 28.64 -9.83
C SER A 454 4.32 27.25 -9.29
N ILE A 455 3.08 27.06 -8.80
CA ILE A 455 2.60 25.75 -8.34
C ILE A 455 2.58 24.74 -9.48
N LEU A 456 2.11 25.15 -10.66
CA LEU A 456 2.07 24.27 -11.83
C LEU A 456 3.48 23.91 -12.33
N GLN A 457 4.41 24.88 -12.35
CA GLN A 457 5.81 24.65 -12.74
C GLN A 457 6.51 23.63 -11.83
N ASP A 458 6.26 23.70 -10.52
CA ASP A 458 6.85 22.74 -9.56
C ASP A 458 6.35 21.30 -9.81
N VAL A 459 5.08 21.16 -10.19
CA VAL A 459 4.43 19.86 -10.42
C VAL A 459 4.77 19.27 -11.79
N ASP A 460 4.97 20.14 -12.79
CA ASP A 460 5.38 19.76 -14.16
C ASP A 460 6.66 18.92 -14.23
N ALA A 461 7.51 18.98 -13.19
CA ALA A 461 8.68 18.10 -13.08
C ALA A 461 8.31 16.61 -12.90
N ARG A 462 7.07 16.29 -12.48
CA ARG A 462 6.59 14.92 -12.25
C ARG A 462 5.41 14.54 -13.15
N LYS A 463 4.40 15.41 -13.25
CA LYS A 463 3.19 15.23 -14.07
C LYS A 463 2.77 16.58 -14.64
N HIS A 464 2.07 16.57 -15.78
CA HIS A 464 1.63 17.80 -16.45
C HIS A 464 0.11 18.00 -16.32
N PRO A 465 -0.40 18.75 -15.31
CA PRO A 465 -1.84 18.82 -15.05
C PRO A 465 -2.64 19.46 -16.17
N LEU A 466 -2.04 20.35 -16.96
CA LEU A 466 -2.73 21.00 -18.08
C LEU A 466 -2.91 20.08 -19.29
N THR A 467 -2.24 18.92 -19.36
CA THR A 467 -2.41 17.98 -20.48
C THR A 467 -3.77 17.30 -20.54
N VAL A 468 -4.52 17.28 -19.43
CA VAL A 468 -5.89 16.74 -19.40
C VAL A 468 -6.94 17.81 -19.74
N VAL A 469 -6.54 19.08 -19.91
CA VAL A 469 -7.43 20.17 -20.28
C VAL A 469 -7.52 20.25 -21.80
N SER A 470 -8.72 20.48 -22.34
CA SER A 470 -8.90 20.65 -23.77
C SER A 470 -8.23 21.94 -24.27
N ASP A 471 -7.70 21.91 -25.49
CA ASP A 471 -7.16 23.10 -26.16
C ASP A 471 -8.17 24.25 -26.19
N GLU A 472 -9.47 23.94 -26.34
CA GLU A 472 -10.55 24.92 -26.40
C GLU A 472 -10.77 25.60 -25.05
N ASP A 473 -10.81 24.85 -23.95
CA ASP A 473 -10.99 25.41 -22.61
C ASP A 473 -9.83 26.33 -22.21
N LEU A 474 -8.58 25.92 -22.50
CA LEU A 474 -7.39 26.75 -22.24
C LEU A 474 -7.43 28.06 -23.01
N LEU A 475 -7.75 28.01 -24.31
CA LEU A 475 -7.83 29.20 -25.15
C LEU A 475 -8.98 30.10 -24.74
N ASN A 476 -10.17 29.55 -24.47
CA ASN A 476 -11.33 30.30 -24.01
C ASN A 476 -11.05 30.99 -22.67
N TRP A 477 -10.29 30.35 -21.78
CA TRP A 477 -9.88 30.97 -20.52
C TRP A 477 -8.87 32.10 -20.75
N CYS A 478 -7.89 31.92 -21.65
CA CYS A 478 -6.91 32.95 -21.98
C CYS A 478 -7.54 34.15 -22.71
N ASP A 479 -8.52 33.91 -23.59
CA ASP A 479 -9.22 34.93 -24.37
C ASP A 479 -9.99 35.95 -23.51
N LYS A 480 -10.28 35.64 -22.23
CA LYS A 480 -10.91 36.56 -21.27
C LYS A 480 -9.99 37.71 -20.85
N GLU A 481 -8.70 37.43 -20.66
CA GLU A 481 -7.68 38.45 -20.35
C GLU A 481 -6.39 38.17 -21.15
N PRO A 482 -6.40 38.45 -22.46
CA PRO A 482 -5.37 37.94 -23.37
C PRO A 482 -3.95 38.44 -23.06
N GLN A 483 -3.82 39.64 -22.50
CA GLN A 483 -2.52 40.27 -22.24
C GLN A 483 -1.77 39.61 -21.08
N THR A 484 -2.48 39.06 -20.08
CA THR A 484 -1.90 38.46 -18.88
C THR A 484 -1.91 36.94 -18.93
N ARG A 485 -3.01 36.33 -19.40
CA ARG A 485 -3.22 34.88 -19.33
C ARG A 485 -2.41 34.10 -20.35
N TYR A 486 -2.26 34.58 -21.59
CA TYR A 486 -1.45 33.91 -22.61
C TYR A 486 0.03 33.78 -22.18
N PRO A 487 0.73 34.87 -21.79
CA PRO A 487 2.12 34.76 -21.32
C PRO A 487 2.27 33.91 -20.05
N ALA A 488 1.29 33.92 -19.16
CA ALA A 488 1.33 33.14 -17.93
C ALA A 488 1.20 31.64 -18.19
N ILE A 489 0.15 31.21 -18.90
CA ILE A 489 -0.11 29.80 -19.21
C ILE A 489 0.96 29.25 -20.17
N ALA A 490 1.54 30.09 -21.04
CA ALA A 490 2.66 29.70 -21.90
C ALA A 490 3.88 29.18 -21.13
N GLN A 491 3.98 29.39 -19.82
CA GLN A 491 5.07 28.87 -18.98
C GLN A 491 4.90 27.40 -18.58
N VAL A 492 3.69 26.84 -18.68
CA VAL A 492 3.30 25.56 -18.07
C VAL A 492 2.55 24.62 -19.02
N ILE A 493 2.23 25.05 -20.25
CA ILE A 493 1.66 24.12 -21.24
C ILE A 493 2.74 23.21 -21.80
N ALA A 494 2.36 21.97 -22.12
CA ALA A 494 3.22 21.06 -22.85
C ALA A 494 3.51 21.60 -24.26
N ILE A 495 4.73 22.12 -24.49
CA ILE A 495 5.10 22.78 -25.75
C ILE A 495 5.56 21.83 -26.86
N SER A 496 6.03 20.63 -26.51
CA SER A 496 6.60 19.70 -27.48
C SER A 496 6.24 18.26 -27.17
N GLN A 497 6.09 17.47 -28.23
CA GLN A 497 5.84 16.03 -28.18
C GLN A 497 6.88 15.26 -29.01
N ARG A 498 7.14 14.01 -28.65
CA ARG A 498 7.95 13.08 -29.44
C ARG A 498 7.07 11.94 -29.92
N GLN A 499 6.98 11.75 -31.24
CA GLN A 499 6.21 10.65 -31.83
C GLN A 499 7.00 9.32 -31.83
N GLN A 500 8.34 9.36 -31.92
CA GLN A 500 9.24 8.20 -31.88
C GLN A 500 10.61 8.62 -31.30
N ASP A 501 11.32 7.69 -30.63
CA ASP A 501 12.57 7.96 -29.89
C ASP A 501 13.72 8.57 -30.73
N ASN A 502 13.68 8.39 -32.06
CA ASN A 502 14.71 8.89 -32.98
C ASN A 502 14.29 10.09 -33.84
N MET A 503 13.08 10.61 -33.66
CA MET A 503 12.59 11.77 -34.43
C MET A 503 12.80 13.07 -33.66
N PRO A 504 13.09 14.20 -34.35
CA PRO A 504 13.15 15.50 -33.71
C PRO A 504 11.81 15.83 -33.04
N PRO A 505 11.82 16.53 -31.89
CA PRO A 505 10.59 16.94 -31.23
C PRO A 505 9.74 17.84 -32.15
N GLN A 506 8.42 17.76 -32.00
CA GLN A 506 7.47 18.60 -32.72
C GLN A 506 6.67 19.47 -31.75
N TRP A 507 6.26 20.66 -32.20
CA TRP A 507 5.33 21.50 -31.44
C TRP A 507 4.00 20.78 -31.20
N THR A 508 3.40 21.00 -30.04
CA THR A 508 2.01 20.59 -29.79
C THR A 508 1.04 21.54 -30.50
N SER A 509 -0.17 21.04 -30.79
CA SER A 509 -1.26 21.84 -31.37
C SER A 509 -1.51 23.12 -30.57
N ILE A 510 -1.63 22.98 -29.24
CA ILE A 510 -1.90 24.10 -28.34
C ILE A 510 -0.80 25.16 -28.37
N ALA A 511 0.48 24.78 -28.45
CA ALA A 511 1.59 25.71 -28.51
C ALA A 511 1.53 26.58 -29.78
N LEU A 512 1.23 25.98 -30.94
CA LEU A 512 1.07 26.72 -32.19
C LEU A 512 -0.14 27.67 -32.13
N ARG A 513 -1.27 27.21 -31.60
CA ARG A 513 -2.48 28.04 -31.43
C ARG A 513 -2.25 29.23 -30.49
N PHE A 514 -1.40 29.07 -29.47
CA PHE A 514 -0.99 30.16 -28.59
C PHE A 514 -0.20 31.23 -29.35
N LEU A 515 0.73 30.83 -30.24
CA LEU A 515 1.46 31.78 -31.09
C LEU A 515 0.56 32.50 -32.10
N GLU A 516 -0.53 31.87 -32.53
CA GLU A 516 -1.50 32.46 -33.46
C GLU A 516 -2.47 33.46 -32.80
N LYS A 517 -2.89 33.17 -31.56
CA LYS A 517 -3.94 33.94 -30.88
C LYS A 517 -3.41 35.00 -29.90
N ALA A 518 -2.21 34.82 -29.34
CA ALA A 518 -1.71 35.72 -28.32
C ALA A 518 -1.51 37.15 -28.86
N PRO A 519 -1.86 38.20 -28.09
CA PRO A 519 -1.60 39.59 -28.49
C PRO A 519 -0.11 39.93 -28.65
N ALA A 520 0.76 39.20 -27.94
CA ALA A 520 2.21 39.33 -27.95
C ALA A 520 2.85 37.93 -28.17
N PRO A 521 2.85 37.43 -29.42
CA PRO A 521 3.30 36.08 -29.72
C PRO A 521 4.82 35.92 -29.57
N ASP A 522 5.58 37.01 -29.63
CA ASP A 522 7.01 37.07 -29.30
C ASP A 522 7.26 36.81 -27.81
N ALA A 523 6.44 37.37 -26.92
CA ALA A 523 6.51 37.11 -25.48
C ALA A 523 6.16 35.65 -25.15
N VAL A 524 5.15 35.09 -25.81
CA VAL A 524 4.80 33.66 -25.69
C VAL A 524 5.93 32.76 -26.17
N LEU A 525 6.53 33.06 -27.33
CA LEU A 525 7.68 32.31 -27.84
C LEU A 525 8.85 32.33 -26.86
N HIS A 526 9.11 33.47 -26.20
CA HIS A 526 10.14 33.55 -25.16
C HIS A 526 9.85 32.57 -24.00
N GLN A 527 8.60 32.46 -23.55
CA GLN A 527 8.21 31.52 -22.48
C GLN A 527 8.34 30.05 -22.91
N PHE A 528 8.06 29.73 -24.17
CA PHE A 528 8.29 28.39 -24.70
C PHE A 528 9.78 28.04 -24.71
N VAL A 529 10.63 28.97 -25.14
CA VAL A 529 12.08 28.73 -25.19
C VAL A 529 12.68 28.57 -23.80
N SER A 530 12.17 29.26 -22.77
CA SER A 530 12.64 29.05 -21.39
C SER A 530 12.37 27.64 -20.85
N GLN A 531 11.41 26.91 -21.43
CA GLN A 531 11.14 25.51 -21.04
C GLN A 531 12.05 24.49 -21.76
N PHE A 532 12.97 24.92 -22.63
CA PHE A 532 13.90 23.98 -23.28
C PHE A 532 14.92 23.41 -22.28
N GLU A 533 15.21 24.13 -21.20
CA GLU A 533 16.06 23.68 -20.11
C GLU A 533 15.25 22.80 -19.14
N PRO A 534 15.68 21.54 -18.86
CA PRO A 534 14.97 20.66 -17.94
C PRO A 534 15.01 21.17 -16.49
N SER A 535 13.85 21.25 -15.84
CA SER A 535 13.71 21.70 -14.44
C SER A 535 14.04 20.62 -13.39
N GLY A 536 13.88 19.33 -13.72
CA GLY A 536 14.01 18.19 -12.80
C GLY A 536 15.40 17.53 -12.71
N GLY A 537 16.44 18.20 -13.23
CA GLY A 537 17.74 17.58 -13.49
C GLY A 537 17.76 16.81 -14.80
N TRP A 538 18.95 16.61 -15.37
CA TRP A 538 19.15 15.91 -16.64
C TRP A 538 20.21 14.84 -16.49
N SER A 539 20.08 13.77 -17.27
CA SER A 539 21.13 12.76 -17.43
C SER A 539 21.85 12.98 -18.77
N GLY A 540 23.18 12.90 -18.76
CA GLY A 540 24.00 13.13 -19.95
C GLY A 540 24.26 14.62 -20.22
N SER A 541 24.35 14.97 -21.50
CA SER A 541 24.71 16.33 -21.95
C SER A 541 23.48 17.23 -22.04
N LEU A 542 23.49 18.34 -21.30
CA LEU A 542 22.48 19.39 -21.44
C LEU A 542 22.60 20.09 -22.79
N ALA A 543 23.82 20.23 -23.30
CA ALA A 543 24.05 20.79 -24.63
C ALA A 543 23.32 19.98 -25.72
N ALA A 544 23.40 18.65 -25.66
CA ALA A 544 22.68 17.77 -26.58
C ALA A 544 21.14 17.88 -26.45
N VAL A 545 20.62 18.05 -25.23
CA VAL A 545 19.18 18.28 -25.00
C VAL A 545 18.73 19.59 -25.65
N LEU A 546 19.48 20.68 -25.44
CA LEU A 546 19.18 21.98 -26.02
C LEU A 546 19.28 21.96 -27.55
N GLU A 547 20.32 21.32 -28.12
CA GLU A 547 20.48 21.14 -29.57
C GLU A 547 19.27 20.42 -30.19
N SER A 548 18.78 19.37 -29.54
CA SER A 548 17.57 18.65 -29.99
C SER A 548 16.34 19.55 -30.02
N LYS A 549 16.21 20.50 -29.08
CA LYS A 549 15.07 21.43 -28.99
C LYS A 549 15.19 22.62 -29.95
N VAL A 550 16.40 23.03 -30.37
CA VAL A 550 16.59 24.09 -31.38
C VAL A 550 15.85 23.76 -32.68
N ALA A 551 15.77 22.48 -33.05
CA ALA A 551 15.03 22.02 -34.23
C ALA A 551 13.53 22.39 -34.22
N LEU A 552 12.94 22.66 -33.03
CA LEU A 552 11.57 23.18 -32.93
C LEU A 552 11.47 24.59 -33.53
N LEU A 553 12.49 25.43 -33.33
CA LEU A 553 12.50 26.80 -33.86
C LEU A 553 12.67 26.84 -35.39
N ASP A 554 13.18 25.78 -36.01
CA ASP A 554 13.20 25.65 -37.48
C ASP A 554 11.81 25.41 -38.07
N GLN A 555 10.92 24.77 -37.30
CA GLN A 555 9.54 24.47 -37.74
C GLN A 555 8.65 25.73 -37.79
N LEU A 556 9.05 26.81 -37.12
CA LEU A 556 8.29 28.07 -37.08
C LEU A 556 8.52 28.97 -38.30
N ALA A 557 9.20 28.49 -39.35
CA ALA A 557 9.38 29.23 -40.61
C ALA A 557 8.05 29.61 -41.29
N ALA A 558 6.96 28.91 -40.97
CA ALA A 558 5.60 29.20 -41.44
C ALA A 558 4.95 30.44 -40.77
N TYR A 559 5.61 31.07 -39.79
CA TYR A 559 5.12 32.25 -39.06
C TYR A 559 6.04 33.46 -39.31
N PRO A 560 5.86 34.22 -40.42
CA PRO A 560 6.78 35.28 -40.83
C PRO A 560 6.93 36.40 -39.79
N ASP A 561 5.86 36.71 -39.07
CA ASP A 561 5.82 37.76 -38.05
C ASP A 561 6.69 37.43 -36.83
N LEU A 562 7.02 36.14 -36.62
CA LEU A 562 7.92 35.69 -35.55
C LEU A 562 9.37 35.57 -35.98
N SER A 563 9.70 35.81 -37.26
CA SER A 563 11.05 35.57 -37.82
C SER A 563 12.17 36.25 -37.03
N ALA A 564 11.98 37.50 -36.63
CA ALA A 564 12.95 38.24 -35.83
C ALA A 564 13.13 37.66 -34.41
N ALA A 565 12.02 37.32 -33.75
CA ALA A 565 12.03 36.71 -32.41
C ALA A 565 12.67 35.31 -32.44
N VAL A 566 12.34 34.50 -33.44
CA VAL A 566 12.95 33.18 -33.67
C VAL A 566 14.45 33.29 -33.87
N ALA A 567 14.91 34.23 -34.71
CA ALA A 567 16.34 34.45 -34.94
C ALA A 567 17.07 34.86 -33.65
N GLN A 568 16.45 35.74 -32.85
CA GLN A 568 17.00 36.15 -31.55
C GLN A 568 17.11 34.98 -30.57
N GLN A 569 16.07 34.14 -30.45
CA GLN A 569 16.09 32.98 -29.55
C GLN A 569 17.09 31.91 -30.01
N LYS A 570 17.23 31.66 -31.32
CA LYS A 570 18.27 30.76 -31.85
C LYS A 570 19.68 31.21 -31.49
N GLU A 571 19.97 32.51 -31.63
CA GLU A 571 21.27 33.07 -31.25
C GLU A 571 21.54 32.95 -29.74
N ARG A 572 20.52 33.19 -28.90
CA ARG A 572 20.62 32.99 -27.45
C ARG A 572 20.91 31.53 -27.09
N LEU A 573 20.16 30.59 -27.65
CA LEU A 573 20.35 29.16 -27.40
C LEU A 573 21.72 28.69 -27.88
N ARG A 574 22.19 29.16 -29.05
CA ARG A 574 23.53 28.84 -29.56
C ARG A 574 24.63 29.22 -28.58
N LYS A 575 24.56 30.43 -28.00
CA LYS A 575 25.52 30.86 -26.96
C LYS A 575 25.46 30.00 -25.71
N SER A 576 24.26 29.62 -25.27
CA SER A 576 24.06 28.75 -24.11
C SER A 576 24.64 27.35 -24.35
N ILE A 577 24.40 26.76 -25.52
CA ILE A 577 24.95 25.47 -25.97
C ILE A 577 26.49 25.50 -26.00
N GLU A 578 27.09 26.54 -26.61
CA GLU A 578 28.56 26.69 -26.68
C GLU A 578 29.20 26.88 -25.29
N GLU A 579 28.52 27.54 -24.36
CA GLU A 579 28.97 27.64 -22.96
C GLU A 579 28.86 26.29 -22.23
N GLN A 580 27.75 25.58 -22.43
CA GLN A 580 27.51 24.30 -21.79
C GLN A 580 28.48 23.21 -22.28
N HIS A 581 28.79 23.15 -23.59
CA HIS A 581 29.84 22.28 -24.13
C HIS A 581 31.20 22.54 -23.48
N ARG A 582 31.56 23.81 -23.26
CA ARG A 582 32.80 24.19 -22.57
C ARG A 582 32.81 23.73 -21.11
N ARG A 583 31.69 23.88 -20.40
CA ARG A 583 31.54 23.42 -19.01
C ARG A 583 31.64 21.90 -18.90
N GLU A 584 30.91 21.16 -19.74
CA GLU A 584 30.92 19.69 -19.77
C GLU A 584 32.32 19.16 -20.08
N THR A 585 32.99 19.70 -21.11
CA THR A 585 34.38 19.34 -21.46
C THR A 585 35.37 19.61 -20.32
N ALA A 586 35.21 20.73 -19.60
CA ALA A 586 36.07 21.05 -18.46
C ALA A 586 35.82 20.12 -17.27
N TRP A 587 34.56 19.74 -17.04
CA TRP A 587 34.18 18.82 -15.97
C TRP A 587 34.70 17.40 -16.21
N ASP A 588 34.57 16.90 -17.44
CA ASP A 588 35.10 15.60 -17.82
C ASP A 588 36.63 15.54 -17.65
N ARG A 589 37.35 16.59 -18.07
CA ARG A 589 38.81 16.69 -17.85
C ARG A 589 39.18 16.66 -16.36
N GLN A 590 38.50 17.44 -15.51
CA GLN A 590 38.77 17.45 -14.07
C GLN A 590 38.42 16.14 -13.37
N ARG A 591 37.39 15.43 -13.85
CA ARG A 591 37.02 14.11 -13.30
C ARG A 591 38.10 13.10 -13.65
N ASP A 592 38.51 13.04 -14.91
CA ASP A 592 39.44 12.04 -15.41
C ASP A 592 40.86 12.25 -14.85
N GLU A 593 41.27 13.50 -14.57
CA GLU A 593 42.54 13.84 -13.89
C GLU A 593 42.59 13.50 -12.38
N ARG A 594 41.47 13.09 -11.75
CA ARG A 594 41.42 12.67 -10.32
C ARG A 594 41.40 11.16 -10.11
N PHE A 595 41.33 10.39 -11.19
CA PHE A 595 41.36 8.92 -11.17
C PHE A 595 42.74 8.34 -11.54
N GLU A 596 43.71 9.19 -11.90
CA GLU A 596 45.15 8.89 -11.87
C GLU A 596 45.74 9.28 -10.52
#